data_AF-A0A7J4S500-F1
#
_entry.id   AF-A0A7J4S500-F1
#
_cell.length_a   1.000
_cell.length_b   1.000
_cell.length_c   1.000
_cell.angle_alpha   90.00
_cell.angle_beta   90.00
_cell.angle_gamma   90.00
#
_symmetry.space_group_name_H-M   'P 1'
#
loop_
_entity.id
_entity.type
_entity.pdbx_description
1 polymer ?
#
loop_
_entity_poly.entity_id
_entity_poly.type
_entity_poly.pdbx_seq_one_letter_code
_entity_poly.pdbx_strand_id
1 'polypeptide(L)'
;MPPDVHGDVSMAYDDLKDFEGETYSGMAVGGRHVWRYTDAVWREVKVAPDRWDFTLSSVKRRDEPSPPGSGVPPLTEYHWYVLAHQWVRKVDADSYRTFMSGEKYKLAHRRPHWRAWSDEYPGNLASRDAVAAILECRLERLRAETEPRTLWARAAP
;
A
#
# COMPACT_ATOMS: atom_id res chain seq x y z
N MET A 1 -42.32 1.48 -23.69
CA MET A 1 -40.97 1.60 -23.09
C MET A 1 -40.68 0.33 -22.32
N PRO A 2 -39.62 -0.43 -22.64
CA PRO A 2 -38.96 -1.25 -21.63
C PRO A 2 -38.28 -0.33 -20.60
N PRO A 3 -38.04 -0.78 -19.36
CA PRO A 3 -37.14 -0.09 -18.44
C PRO A 3 -35.68 -0.34 -18.84
N ASP A 4 -34.85 0.70 -18.87
CA ASP A 4 -33.40 0.54 -19.03
C ASP A 4 -32.81 -0.13 -17.78
N VAL A 5 -32.21 -1.30 -17.95
CA VAL A 5 -31.55 -2.04 -16.87
C VAL A 5 -30.06 -1.69 -16.84
N HIS A 6 -29.75 -0.41 -16.73
CA HIS A 6 -28.41 0.07 -16.37
C HIS A 6 -28.23 -0.03 -14.84
N GLY A 7 -28.19 -1.27 -14.35
CA GLY A 7 -27.68 -1.54 -13.02
C GLY A 7 -26.18 -1.26 -12.99
N ASP A 8 -25.75 -0.35 -12.12
CA ASP A 8 -24.34 -0.16 -11.80
C ASP A 8 -23.83 -1.41 -11.08
N VAL A 9 -23.14 -2.28 -11.82
CA VAL A 9 -22.60 -3.55 -11.30
C VAL A 9 -21.38 -3.22 -10.45
N SER A 10 -21.65 -2.85 -9.21
CA SER A 10 -20.66 -2.63 -8.15
C SER A 10 -19.99 -3.95 -7.77
N MET A 11 -19.00 -4.35 -8.60
CA MET A 11 -18.20 -5.57 -8.45
C MET A 11 -17.76 -5.76 -6.99
N ALA A 12 -18.12 -6.90 -6.41
CA ALA A 12 -17.87 -7.18 -5.00
C ALA A 12 -16.36 -7.32 -4.73
N TYR A 13 -15.98 -7.26 -3.45
CA TYR A 13 -14.56 -7.19 -3.08
C TYR A 13 -13.76 -8.41 -3.55
N ASP A 14 -14.22 -9.63 -3.29
CA ASP A 14 -13.52 -10.86 -3.69
C ASP A 14 -13.72 -11.25 -5.17
N ASP A 15 -14.55 -10.53 -5.94
CA ASP A 15 -14.71 -10.77 -7.40
C ASP A 15 -13.39 -10.56 -8.15
N LEU A 16 -13.17 -11.39 -9.19
CA LEU A 16 -12.10 -11.18 -10.15
C LEU A 16 -12.41 -9.95 -11.04
N LYS A 17 -11.36 -9.22 -11.39
CA LYS A 17 -11.39 -7.94 -12.12
C LYS A 17 -10.18 -7.89 -13.03
N ASP A 18 -10.30 -7.28 -14.20
CA ASP A 18 -9.21 -7.17 -15.16
C ASP A 18 -8.73 -5.72 -15.30
N PHE A 19 -7.42 -5.52 -15.45
CA PHE A 19 -6.83 -4.21 -15.74
C PHE A 19 -5.58 -4.38 -16.62
N GLU A 20 -5.55 -3.70 -17.77
CA GLU A 20 -4.44 -3.74 -18.76
C GLU A 20 -4.01 -5.17 -19.22
N GLY A 21 -4.88 -6.17 -19.03
CA GLY A 21 -4.64 -7.58 -19.35
C GLY A 21 -4.37 -8.48 -18.15
N GLU A 22 -4.15 -7.91 -16.96
CA GLU A 22 -3.89 -8.63 -15.71
C GLU A 22 -5.17 -8.82 -14.89
N THR A 23 -5.46 -10.06 -14.49
CA THR A 23 -6.61 -10.41 -13.63
C THR A 23 -6.23 -10.35 -12.15
N TYR A 24 -6.99 -9.61 -11.34
CA TYR A 24 -6.75 -9.38 -9.91
C TYR A 24 -8.05 -9.47 -9.09
N SER A 25 -7.94 -9.38 -7.76
CA SER A 25 -9.09 -9.33 -6.84
C SER A 25 -8.87 -8.35 -5.69
N GLY A 26 -9.95 -7.99 -4.99
CA GLY A 26 -9.98 -6.94 -3.96
C GLY A 26 -10.58 -5.63 -4.47
N MET A 27 -10.07 -4.51 -3.96
CA MET A 27 -10.47 -3.16 -4.36
C MET A 27 -10.11 -2.89 -5.84
N ALA A 28 -11.08 -2.40 -6.61
CA ALA A 28 -10.89 -1.99 -8.00
C ALA A 28 -9.87 -0.84 -8.14
N VAL A 29 -9.15 -0.81 -9.26
CA VAL A 29 -8.25 0.29 -9.64
C VAL A 29 -9.02 1.63 -9.66
N GLY A 30 -8.36 2.69 -9.17
CA GLY A 30 -9.00 3.99 -8.93
C GLY A 30 -9.73 4.11 -7.58
N GLY A 31 -9.99 2.99 -6.89
CA GLY A 31 -10.60 2.97 -5.56
C GLY A 31 -9.75 3.71 -4.50
N ARG A 32 -10.40 4.57 -3.71
CA ARG A 32 -9.76 5.38 -2.66
C ARG A 32 -10.13 4.88 -1.27
N HIS A 33 -9.17 4.93 -0.34
CA HIS A 33 -9.42 4.82 1.10
C HIS A 33 -8.70 5.95 1.85
N VAL A 34 -9.37 6.52 2.85
CA VAL A 34 -8.72 7.33 3.90
C VAL A 34 -8.60 6.48 5.16
N TRP A 35 -7.43 6.53 5.79
CA TRP A 35 -7.09 5.75 6.98
C TRP A 35 -6.45 6.64 8.03
N ARG A 36 -6.93 6.58 9.27
CA ARG A 36 -6.31 7.23 10.42
C ARG A 36 -5.44 6.21 11.15
N TYR A 37 -4.15 6.53 11.26
CA TYR A 37 -3.20 5.80 12.09
C TYR A 37 -3.22 6.44 13.48
N THR A 38 -3.93 5.81 14.43
CA THR A 38 -3.96 6.30 15.82
C THR A 38 -2.81 5.69 16.60
N ASP A 39 -2.37 6.40 17.64
CA ASP A 39 -1.41 5.88 18.62
C ASP A 39 -0.10 5.39 17.97
N ALA A 40 0.34 6.13 16.94
CA ALA A 40 1.40 5.73 16.03
C ALA A 40 2.79 5.95 16.65
N VAL A 41 3.52 4.86 16.88
CA VAL A 41 4.86 4.86 17.47
C VAL A 41 5.90 4.59 16.38
N TRP A 42 6.69 5.62 16.08
CA TRP A 42 7.91 5.52 15.27
C TRP A 42 9.10 5.15 16.16
N ARG A 43 9.95 4.24 15.72
CA ARG A 43 11.24 3.92 16.37
C ARG A 43 12.31 3.72 15.31
N GLU A 44 13.45 4.35 15.48
CA GLU A 44 14.57 4.27 14.55
C GLU A 44 15.91 4.13 15.28
N VAL A 45 16.88 3.50 14.62
CA VAL A 45 18.24 3.33 15.11
C VAL A 45 19.20 3.67 13.97
N LYS A 46 20.19 4.53 14.23
CA LYS A 46 21.25 4.82 13.25
C LYS A 46 22.22 3.64 13.20
N VAL A 47 22.37 3.04 12.02
CA VAL A 47 23.17 1.83 11.81
C VAL A 47 24.34 2.04 10.84
N ALA A 48 24.34 3.12 10.05
CA ALA A 48 25.48 3.60 9.28
C ALA A 48 25.47 5.15 9.23
N PRO A 49 26.49 5.83 8.66
CA PRO A 49 26.53 7.29 8.56
C PRO A 49 25.29 7.91 7.86
N ASP A 50 24.74 7.20 6.89
CA ASP A 50 23.62 7.53 6.01
C ASP A 50 22.39 6.62 6.20
N ARG A 51 22.55 5.41 6.75
CA ARG A 51 21.47 4.45 6.99
C ARG A 51 20.93 4.46 8.41
N TRP A 52 19.60 4.48 8.51
CA TRP A 52 18.82 4.19 9.71
C TRP A 52 17.90 3.00 9.44
N ASP A 53 17.76 2.11 10.42
CA ASP A 53 16.73 1.06 10.40
C ASP A 53 15.57 1.56 11.27
N PHE A 54 14.33 1.48 10.77
CA PHE A 54 13.16 2.03 11.45
C PHE A 54 11.96 1.07 11.47
N THR A 55 11.03 1.34 12.37
CA THR A 55 9.73 0.65 12.51
C THR A 55 8.64 1.66 12.83
N LEU A 56 7.41 1.35 12.41
CA LEU A 56 6.20 2.10 12.72
C LEU A 56 5.09 1.14 13.12
N SER A 57 4.60 1.24 14.35
CA SER A 57 3.46 0.47 14.86
C SER A 57 2.29 1.39 15.21
N SER A 58 1.07 1.00 14.85
CA SER A 58 -0.15 1.83 15.03
C SER A 58 -1.41 0.99 14.79
N VAL A 59 -2.52 1.36 15.43
CA VAL A 59 -3.85 0.87 15.05
C VAL A 59 -4.40 1.72 13.92
N LYS A 60 -4.59 1.10 12.75
CA LYS A 60 -5.11 1.77 11.55
C LYS A 60 -6.63 1.58 11.42
N ARG A 61 -7.39 2.69 11.45
CA ARG A 61 -8.86 2.70 11.33
C ARG A 61 -9.31 3.37 10.02
N ARG A 62 -10.40 2.89 9.39
CA ARG A 62 -11.02 3.62 8.27
C ARG A 62 -11.60 4.95 8.79
N ASP A 63 -11.73 5.94 7.90
CA ASP A 63 -12.57 7.11 8.17
C ASP A 63 -14.07 6.76 8.23
N GLU A 64 -14.52 5.86 7.35
CA GLU A 64 -15.92 5.46 7.16
C GLU A 64 -16.11 3.97 7.46
N PRO A 65 -17.28 3.52 7.95
CA PRO A 65 -17.60 2.10 8.07
C PRO A 65 -17.48 1.35 6.73
N SER A 66 -17.11 0.06 6.78
CA SER A 66 -17.16 -0.79 5.58
C SER A 66 -18.62 -1.21 5.33
N PRO A 67 -19.11 -1.26 4.06
CA PRO A 67 -20.42 -1.80 3.75
C PRO A 67 -20.65 -3.22 4.30
N PRO A 68 -21.89 -3.62 4.64
CA PRO A 68 -22.20 -4.97 5.07
C PRO A 68 -21.68 -6.04 4.08
N GLY A 69 -21.08 -7.11 4.60
CA GLY A 69 -20.49 -8.18 3.78
C GLY A 69 -19.19 -7.83 3.04
N SER A 70 -18.66 -6.60 3.18
CA SER A 70 -17.43 -6.18 2.47
C SER A 70 -16.16 -6.32 3.32
N GLY A 71 -15.02 -6.47 2.64
CA GLY A 71 -13.69 -6.58 3.25
C GLY A 71 -13.22 -8.03 3.38
N VAL A 72 -12.24 -8.28 4.24
CA VAL A 72 -11.69 -9.62 4.48
C VAL A 72 -11.94 -10.08 5.92
N PRO A 73 -11.95 -11.40 6.19
CA PRO A 73 -12.13 -11.93 7.53
C PRO A 73 -11.15 -11.32 8.55
N PRO A 74 -11.58 -11.09 9.81
CA PRO A 74 -10.69 -10.73 10.91
C PRO A 74 -9.50 -11.70 11.00
N LEU A 75 -8.34 -11.20 11.44
CA LEU A 75 -7.06 -11.93 11.46
C LEU A 75 -6.49 -12.28 10.06
N THR A 76 -7.01 -11.74 8.96
CA THR A 76 -6.31 -11.78 7.66
C THR A 76 -5.08 -10.87 7.70
N GLU A 77 -3.90 -11.44 7.47
CA GLU A 77 -2.62 -10.73 7.48
C GLU A 77 -2.16 -10.39 6.05
N TYR A 78 -1.31 -9.37 5.92
CA TYR A 78 -0.78 -8.90 4.63
C TYR A 78 0.70 -8.51 4.72
N HIS A 79 1.48 -8.98 3.75
CA HIS A 79 2.83 -8.49 3.49
C HIS A 79 2.74 -7.41 2.41
N TRP A 80 2.99 -6.16 2.78
CA TRP A 80 3.01 -5.02 1.87
C TRP A 80 4.41 -4.46 1.76
N TYR A 81 4.93 -4.35 0.54
CA TYR A 81 6.10 -3.52 0.27
C TYR A 81 5.66 -2.06 0.14
N VAL A 82 6.41 -1.14 0.74
CA VAL A 82 6.20 0.30 0.62
C VAL A 82 7.52 0.93 0.19
N LEU A 83 7.55 1.48 -1.02
CA LEU A 83 8.67 2.27 -1.50
C LEU A 83 8.23 3.73 -1.54
N ALA A 84 8.54 4.45 -0.46
CA ALA A 84 8.11 5.82 -0.25
C ALA A 84 9.26 6.70 0.21
N HIS A 85 9.20 7.97 -0.21
CA HIS A 85 10.01 9.01 0.37
C HIS A 85 9.29 9.57 1.59
N GLN A 86 10.01 9.66 2.71
CA GLN A 86 9.60 10.47 3.84
C GLN A 86 10.26 11.84 3.72
N TRP A 87 9.55 12.88 4.14
CA TRP A 87 10.12 14.18 4.39
C TRP A 87 9.57 14.77 5.67
N VAL A 88 10.39 15.60 6.30
CA VAL A 88 10.23 16.01 7.69
C VAL A 88 10.60 17.49 7.79
N ARG A 89 9.67 18.32 8.25
CA ARG A 89 9.91 19.75 8.53
C ARG A 89 9.86 19.98 10.04
N LYS A 90 10.93 20.52 10.63
CA LYS A 90 10.90 20.98 12.02
C LYS A 90 9.91 22.14 12.18
N VAL A 91 9.05 22.08 13.18
CA VAL A 91 7.98 23.07 13.45
C VAL A 91 8.34 23.94 14.64
N ASP A 92 8.77 23.33 15.75
CA ASP A 92 9.23 23.97 16.98
C ASP A 92 10.45 23.24 17.54
N ALA A 93 10.73 23.29 18.85
CA ALA A 93 11.88 22.61 19.46
C ALA A 93 11.82 21.07 19.35
N ASP A 94 10.63 20.50 19.47
CA ASP A 94 10.41 19.06 19.67
C ASP A 94 9.50 18.45 18.59
N SER A 95 8.62 19.26 17.99
CA SER A 95 7.69 18.83 16.94
C SER A 95 8.30 18.90 15.54
N TYR A 96 8.06 17.84 14.77
CA TYR A 96 8.32 17.77 13.34
C TYR A 96 7.05 17.35 12.60
N ARG A 97 6.77 18.00 11.48
CA ARG A 97 5.68 17.62 10.57
C ARG A 97 6.23 16.66 9.52
N THR A 98 5.70 15.43 9.52
CA THR A 98 6.12 14.36 8.62
C THR A 98 5.11 14.17 7.50
N PHE A 99 5.59 14.14 6.26
CA PHE A 99 4.85 13.74 5.07
C PHE A 99 5.53 12.51 4.45
N MET A 100 4.76 11.61 3.87
CA MET A 100 5.29 10.43 3.18
C MET A 100 4.44 10.12 1.95
N SER A 101 5.10 9.89 0.81
CA SER A 101 4.42 9.50 -0.44
C SER A 101 5.29 8.57 -1.27
N GLY A 102 4.64 7.65 -2.01
CA GLY A 102 5.31 6.68 -2.85
C GLY A 102 4.37 5.57 -3.31
N GLU A 103 4.95 4.44 -3.66
CA GLU A 103 4.28 3.31 -4.30
C GLU A 103 4.20 2.12 -3.32
N LYS A 104 3.09 1.36 -3.36
CA LYS A 104 2.79 0.31 -2.37
C LYS A 104 2.25 -0.95 -3.04
N TYR A 105 2.89 -2.07 -2.79
CA TYR A 105 2.67 -3.34 -3.50
C TYR A 105 2.25 -4.43 -2.51
N LYS A 106 1.26 -5.24 -2.86
CA LYS A 106 0.90 -6.45 -2.11
C LYS A 106 1.86 -7.55 -2.53
N LEU A 107 2.76 -7.97 -1.64
CA LEU A 107 3.62 -9.13 -1.90
C LEU A 107 2.87 -10.42 -1.58
N ALA A 108 2.27 -10.49 -0.38
CA ALA A 108 1.58 -11.67 0.08
C ALA A 108 0.41 -11.35 1.02
N HIS A 109 -0.38 -12.38 1.31
CA HIS A 109 -1.38 -12.37 2.38
C HIS A 109 -1.54 -13.76 2.98
N ARG A 110 -2.02 -13.83 4.22
CA ARG A 110 -2.36 -15.09 4.90
C ARG A 110 -3.80 -14.97 5.42
N ARG A 111 -4.67 -15.91 5.03
CA ARG A 111 -6.05 -16.00 5.55
C ARG A 111 -6.03 -16.72 6.91
N PRO A 112 -7.00 -16.51 7.82
CA PRO A 112 -6.93 -16.95 9.24
C PRO A 112 -6.76 -18.46 9.49
N HIS A 113 -6.98 -19.30 8.47
CA HIS A 113 -6.88 -20.76 8.55
C HIS A 113 -5.79 -21.34 7.64
N TRP A 114 -5.00 -20.48 6.98
CA TRP A 114 -3.90 -20.91 6.11
C TRP A 114 -2.63 -21.15 6.93
N ARG A 115 -1.94 -22.26 6.67
CA ARG A 115 -0.69 -22.62 7.36
C ARG A 115 0.52 -21.84 6.85
N ALA A 116 0.44 -21.29 5.64
CA ALA A 116 1.50 -20.61 4.92
C ALA A 116 0.96 -19.29 4.30
N TRP A 117 1.87 -18.36 3.99
CA TRP A 117 1.58 -17.16 3.22
C TRP A 117 1.32 -17.49 1.75
N SER A 118 0.61 -16.62 1.04
CA SER A 118 0.24 -16.88 -0.36
C SER A 118 1.42 -17.09 -1.30
N ASP A 119 2.58 -16.51 -1.03
CA ASP A 119 3.81 -16.66 -1.83
C ASP A 119 4.67 -17.88 -1.46
N GLU A 120 4.30 -18.66 -0.44
CA GLU A 120 4.92 -19.96 -0.13
C GLU A 120 4.32 -21.12 -0.96
N TYR A 121 3.21 -20.90 -1.66
CA TYR A 121 2.54 -21.94 -2.45
C TYR A 121 3.24 -22.15 -3.81
N PRO A 122 3.44 -23.41 -4.26
CA PRO A 122 4.10 -23.69 -5.55
C PRO A 122 3.45 -22.98 -6.73
N GLY A 123 4.27 -22.34 -7.56
CA GLY A 123 3.84 -21.57 -8.73
C GLY A 123 3.72 -20.06 -8.47
N ASN A 124 3.68 -19.61 -7.21
CA ASN A 124 3.67 -18.18 -6.88
C ASN A 124 5.11 -17.62 -6.76
N LEU A 125 5.27 -16.33 -7.08
CA LEU A 125 6.54 -15.61 -6.95
C LEU A 125 6.81 -15.26 -5.49
N ALA A 126 7.96 -15.65 -4.95
CA ALA A 126 8.36 -15.37 -3.58
C ALA A 126 8.51 -13.85 -3.32
N SER A 127 8.11 -13.39 -2.13
CA SER A 127 8.18 -11.97 -1.73
C SER A 127 9.53 -11.30 -2.01
N ARG A 128 10.64 -12.02 -1.83
CA ARG A 128 12.01 -11.52 -2.09
C ARG A 128 12.20 -11.11 -3.55
N ASP A 129 11.77 -11.98 -4.46
CA ASP A 129 12.09 -11.86 -5.88
C ASP A 129 11.09 -10.91 -6.56
N ALA A 130 9.86 -10.85 -6.05
CA ALA A 130 8.91 -9.78 -6.33
C ALA A 130 9.46 -8.39 -5.93
N VAL A 131 10.12 -8.26 -4.76
CA VAL A 131 10.76 -7.01 -4.34
C VAL A 131 11.94 -6.63 -5.25
N ALA A 132 12.74 -7.61 -5.70
CA ALA A 132 13.82 -7.36 -6.66
C ALA A 132 13.25 -6.77 -7.98
N ALA A 133 12.26 -7.42 -8.58
CA ALA A 133 11.61 -6.94 -9.81
C ALA A 133 10.95 -5.54 -9.65
N ILE A 134 10.32 -5.27 -8.49
CA ILE A 134 9.77 -3.94 -8.17
C ILE A 134 10.88 -2.88 -8.13
N LEU A 135 12.04 -3.19 -7.54
CA LEU A 135 13.17 -2.27 -7.44
C LEU A 135 13.86 -2.04 -8.79
N GLU A 136 13.98 -3.07 -9.61
CA GLU A 136 14.53 -3.01 -10.97
C GLU A 136 13.65 -2.13 -11.88
N CYS A 137 12.35 -2.42 -11.95
CA CYS A 137 11.36 -1.61 -12.69
C CYS A 137 11.31 -0.16 -12.17
N ARG A 138 11.42 0.06 -10.85
CA ARG A 138 11.50 1.41 -10.30
C ARG A 138 12.80 2.12 -10.69
N LEU A 139 13.93 1.43 -10.72
CA LEU A 139 15.23 1.99 -11.10
C LEU A 139 15.25 2.39 -12.59
N GLU A 140 14.63 1.59 -13.47
CA GLU A 140 14.43 1.96 -14.88
C GLU A 140 13.55 3.20 -15.02
N ARG A 141 12.38 3.22 -14.36
CA ARG A 141 11.50 4.40 -14.34
C ARG A 141 12.19 5.65 -13.78
N LEU A 142 12.99 5.51 -12.72
CA LEU A 142 13.77 6.61 -12.13
C LEU A 142 14.87 7.12 -13.07
N ARG A 143 15.47 6.26 -13.90
CA ARG A 143 16.44 6.65 -14.95
C ARG A 143 15.79 7.36 -16.13
N ALA A 144 14.49 7.13 -16.37
CA ALA A 144 13.69 7.81 -17.39
C ALA A 144 12.95 9.06 -16.88
N GLU A 145 12.90 9.30 -15.56
CA GLU A 145 12.27 10.48 -14.96
C GLU A 145 13.15 11.73 -15.13
N THR A 146 12.86 12.54 -16.15
CA THR A 146 13.58 13.80 -16.44
C THR A 146 13.39 14.88 -15.36
N GLU A 147 12.29 14.83 -14.61
CA GLU A 147 11.90 15.83 -13.61
C GLU A 147 12.12 15.31 -12.17
N PRO A 148 12.88 16.01 -11.31
CA PRO A 148 13.11 15.57 -9.95
C PRO A 148 11.82 15.67 -9.13
N ARG A 149 11.31 14.52 -8.67
CA ARG A 149 10.06 14.31 -7.88
C ARG A 149 9.84 15.25 -6.67
N THR A 150 10.84 16.05 -6.30
CA THR A 150 10.79 17.23 -5.41
C THR A 150 9.60 18.17 -5.57
N LEU A 151 8.90 18.17 -6.71
CA LEU A 151 7.66 18.91 -6.91
C LEU A 151 6.59 18.57 -5.87
N TRP A 152 6.45 17.30 -5.44
CA TRP A 152 5.49 16.98 -4.37
C TRP A 152 5.87 17.65 -3.03
N ALA A 153 7.12 18.05 -2.80
CA ALA A 153 7.57 18.63 -1.52
C ALA A 153 6.99 20.02 -1.29
N ARG A 154 6.66 20.69 -2.39
CA ARG A 154 6.00 22.00 -2.43
C ARG A 154 4.48 21.89 -2.36
N ALA A 155 3.94 20.68 -2.54
CA ALA A 155 2.51 20.36 -2.49
C ALA A 155 2.10 19.59 -1.22
N ALA A 156 3.07 19.18 -0.39
CA ALA A 156 2.81 18.76 0.99
C ALA A 156 2.26 19.98 1.76
N PRO A 157 1.05 19.89 2.35
CA PRO A 157 0.39 21.02 3.01
C PRO A 157 0.99 21.35 4.38
#